data_AF-A0A966YBU4-F1
#
_entry.id   AF-A0A966YBU4-F1
#
_cell.length_a   1.000
_cell.length_b   1.000
_cell.length_c   1.000
_cell.angle_alpha   90.00
_cell.angle_beta   90.00
_cell.angle_gamma   90.00
#
_symmetry.space_group_name_H-M   'P 1'
#
loop_
_entity.id
_entity.type
_entity.pdbx_description
1 polymer ?
#
loop_
_entity_poly.entity_id
_entity_poly.type
_entity_poly.pdbx_seq_one_letter_code
_entity_poly.pdbx_strand_id
1 'polypeptide(L)'
;MPLTATTVVVPIDFSSESPRAIAAALDVVAAGSQLHLVHVMPPLETMSPGFLVGEITEESRRQKVIAALHKLACRITRSATLPRNSRLTP
;
A
#
# COMPACT_ATOMS: atom_id res chain seq x y z
N MET A 1 17.36 20.69 8.16
CA MET A 1 16.14 20.77 7.32
C MET A 1 15.50 19.39 7.32
N PRO A 2 14.19 19.26 7.57
CA PRO A 2 13.51 17.98 7.33
C PRO A 2 13.59 17.65 5.84
N LEU A 3 13.74 16.35 5.52
CA LEU A 3 13.70 15.89 4.14
C LEU A 3 12.25 16.00 3.65
N THR A 4 12.04 16.68 2.53
CA THR A 4 10.71 16.83 1.91
C THR A 4 10.82 16.50 0.43
N ALA A 5 9.94 15.62 -0.06
CA ALA A 5 9.91 15.20 -1.46
C ALA A 5 8.55 15.52 -2.09
N THR A 6 8.56 15.95 -3.35
CA THR A 6 7.34 16.21 -4.14
C THR A 6 6.74 14.94 -4.73
N THR A 7 7.46 13.83 -4.76
CA THR A 7 6.95 12.54 -5.23
C THR A 7 7.65 11.44 -4.48
N VAL A 8 6.87 10.52 -3.90
CA VAL A 8 7.40 9.39 -3.14
C VAL A 8 6.80 8.10 -3.69
N VAL A 9 7.67 7.14 -4.00
CA VAL A 9 7.26 5.80 -4.41
C VAL A 9 7.53 4.84 -3.25
N VAL A 10 6.51 4.11 -2.83
CA VAL A 10 6.60 3.12 -1.75
C VAL A 10 6.45 1.73 -2.37
N PRO A 11 7.50 0.89 -2.34
CA PRO A 11 7.37 -0.50 -2.73
C PRO A 11 6.55 -1.26 -1.68
N ILE A 12 5.57 -2.04 -2.14
CA ILE A 12 4.68 -2.83 -1.29
C ILE A 12 4.91 -4.30 -1.58
N ASP A 13 5.29 -5.03 -0.55
CA ASP A 13 5.46 -6.49 -0.55
C ASP A 13 4.32 -7.21 0.21
N PHE A 14 3.37 -6.44 0.76
CA PHE A 14 2.28 -6.91 1.64
C PHE A 14 2.75 -7.59 2.94
N SER A 15 4.00 -7.35 3.37
CA SER A 15 4.47 -7.74 4.70
C SER A 15 3.76 -6.96 5.81
N SER A 16 3.93 -7.39 7.06
CA SER A 16 3.44 -6.67 8.23
C SER A 16 4.05 -5.26 8.37
N GLU A 17 5.22 -5.02 7.76
CA GLU A 17 5.93 -3.74 7.83
C GLU A 17 5.54 -2.75 6.72
N SER A 18 4.90 -3.23 5.63
CA SER A 18 4.38 -2.37 4.55
C SER A 18 3.59 -1.14 5.06
N PRO A 19 2.68 -1.26 6.05
CA PRO A 19 1.97 -0.10 6.62
C PRO A 19 2.90 0.97 7.20
N ARG A 20 3.99 0.55 7.88
CA ARG A 20 4.94 1.46 8.52
C ARG A 20 5.76 2.23 7.47
N ALA A 21 6.11 1.58 6.37
CA ALA A 21 6.78 2.23 5.24
C ALA A 21 5.91 3.34 4.62
N ILE A 22 4.60 3.09 4.47
CA ILE A 22 3.66 4.11 3.98
C ILE A 22 3.56 5.29 4.96
N ALA A 23 3.50 5.02 6.27
CA ALA A 23 3.46 6.08 7.28
C ALA A 23 4.70 6.97 7.23
N ALA A 24 5.90 6.37 7.14
CA ALA A 24 7.15 7.12 7.00
C ALA A 24 7.20 7.95 5.71
N ALA A 25 6.65 7.43 4.61
CA ALA A 25 6.55 8.16 3.36
C ALA A 25 5.57 9.35 3.44
N LEU A 26 4.48 9.23 4.20
CA LEU A 26 3.54 10.34 4.44
C LEU A 26 4.16 11.48 5.25
N ASP A 27 5.12 11.19 6.14
CA ASP A 27 5.83 12.22 6.91
C ASP A 27 6.78 13.07 6.05
N VAL A 28 7.13 12.59 4.84
CA VAL A 28 8.15 13.19 3.97
C VAL A 28 7.56 13.77 2.68
N VAL A 29 6.42 13.25 2.20
CA VAL A 29 5.79 13.72 0.96
C VAL A 29 5.06 15.04 1.17
N ALA A 30 5.19 15.97 0.22
CA ALA A 30 4.54 17.27 0.29
C ALA A 30 2.99 17.18 0.27
N ALA A 31 2.44 16.21 -0.46
CA ALA A 31 1.00 15.92 -0.48
C ALA A 31 0.75 14.43 -0.66
N GLY A 32 -0.28 13.89 0.01
CA GLY A 32 -0.61 12.46 -0.07
C GLY A 32 -0.99 11.98 -1.48
N SER A 33 -1.44 12.86 -2.37
CA SER A 33 -1.70 12.56 -3.78
C SER A 33 -0.44 12.30 -4.61
N GLN A 34 0.74 12.65 -4.08
CA GLN A 34 2.05 12.44 -4.72
C GLN A 34 2.77 11.21 -4.17
N LEU A 35 2.09 10.42 -3.34
CA LEU A 35 2.57 9.15 -2.83
C LEU A 35 2.00 8.02 -3.69
N HIS A 36 2.89 7.25 -4.31
CA HIS A 36 2.54 6.16 -5.23
C HIS A 36 2.94 4.83 -4.62
N LEU A 37 1.98 3.92 -4.50
CA LEU A 37 2.25 2.55 -4.06
C LEU A 37 2.53 1.66 -5.27
N VAL A 38 3.63 0.91 -5.24
CA VAL A 38 4.01 -0.01 -6.32
C VAL A 38 4.16 -1.41 -5.75
N HIS A 39 3.45 -2.37 -6.33
CA HIS A 39 3.61 -3.79 -6.04
C HIS A 39 4.08 -4.51 -7.30
N VAL A 40 5.14 -5.31 -7.17
CA VAL A 40 5.66 -6.13 -8.27
C VAL A 40 4.96 -7.48 -8.24
N MET A 41 4.29 -7.83 -9.34
CA MET A 41 3.70 -9.15 -9.53
C MET A 41 4.66 -10.05 -10.31
N PRO A 42 5.15 -11.15 -9.72
CA PRO A 42 5.90 -12.15 -10.47
C PRO A 42 5.03 -12.74 -11.60
N PRO A 43 5.64 -13.19 -12.70
CA PRO A 43 4.92 -13.88 -13.78
C PRO A 43 4.06 -15.01 -13.23
N LEU A 44 2.88 -15.22 -13.81
CA LEU A 44 2.04 -16.35 -13.42
C LEU A 44 2.69 -17.68 -13.81
N GLU A 45 2.82 -18.57 -12.83
CA GLU A 45 3.27 -19.93 -13.07
C GLU A 45 2.18 -20.72 -13.79
N THR A 46 2.44 -21.00 -15.07
CA THR A 46 1.50 -21.66 -15.98
C THR A 46 1.28 -23.14 -15.68
N MET A 47 2.09 -23.74 -14.80
CA MET A 47 1.97 -25.13 -14.36
C MET A 47 1.24 -25.27 -13.02
N SER A 48 0.77 -24.15 -12.43
CA SER A 48 0.00 -24.20 -11.20
C SER A 48 -1.41 -24.76 -11.45
N PRO A 49 -1.95 -25.63 -10.56
CA PRO A 49 -3.29 -26.21 -10.75
C PRO A 49 -4.39 -25.16 -10.97
N GLY A 50 -4.35 -24.04 -10.23
CA GLY A 50 -5.33 -22.96 -10.36
C GLY A 50 -5.27 -22.22 -11.71
N PHE A 51 -4.11 -22.19 -12.37
CA PHE A 51 -4.00 -21.67 -13.74
C PHE A 51 -4.57 -22.68 -14.75
N LEU A 52 -4.21 -23.96 -14.61
CA LEU A 52 -4.64 -25.02 -15.53
C LEU A 52 -6.15 -25.23 -15.53
N VAL A 53 -6.82 -25.04 -14.39
CA VAL A 53 -8.28 -25.12 -14.24
C VAL A 53 -8.98 -23.80 -14.69
N GLY A 54 -8.21 -22.76 -15.04
CA GLY A 54 -8.74 -21.48 -15.53
C GLY A 54 -9.26 -20.53 -14.45
N GLU A 55 -9.11 -20.88 -13.17
CA GLU A 55 -9.58 -20.08 -12.04
C GLU A 55 -8.68 -18.87 -11.72
N ILE A 56 -7.42 -18.93 -12.16
CA ILE A 56 -6.41 -17.87 -11.96
C ILE A 56 -5.97 -17.33 -13.31
N THR A 57 -6.41 -16.11 -13.63
CA THR A 57 -5.93 -15.33 -14.79
C THR A 57 -5.07 -14.15 -14.35
N GLU A 58 -4.18 -13.67 -15.22
CA GLU A 58 -3.41 -12.45 -14.94
C GLU A 58 -4.32 -11.25 -14.63
N GLU A 59 -5.45 -11.13 -15.32
CA GLU A 59 -6.46 -10.11 -15.06
C GLU A 59 -7.01 -10.20 -13.62
N SER A 60 -7.43 -11.41 -13.22
CA SER A 60 -7.96 -11.64 -11.87
C SER A 60 -6.91 -11.37 -10.77
N ARG A 61 -5.64 -11.71 -11.03
CA ARG A 61 -4.52 -11.40 -10.13
C ARG A 61 -4.32 -9.89 -10.01
N ARG A 62 -4.30 -9.18 -11.15
CA ARG A 62 -4.14 -7.72 -11.18
C ARG A 62 -5.24 -7.02 -10.40
N GLN A 63 -6.50 -7.43 -10.59
CA GLN A 63 -7.65 -6.87 -9.87
C GLN A 63 -7.54 -7.08 -8.36
N LYS A 64 -7.16 -8.29 -7.92
CA LYS A 64 -6.95 -8.60 -6.49
C LYS A 64 -5.85 -7.73 -5.89
N VAL A 65 -4.74 -7.54 -6.59
CA VAL A 65 -3.61 -6.70 -6.15
C VAL A 65 -4.02 -5.23 -6.06
N ILE A 66 -4.71 -4.68 -7.07
CA ILE A 66 -5.20 -3.30 -7.04
C ILE A 66 -6.16 -3.09 -5.85
N ALA A 67 -7.10 -4.02 -5.63
CA ALA A 67 -8.01 -3.96 -4.50
C ALA A 67 -7.27 -4.02 -3.15
N ALA A 68 -6.23 -4.85 -3.04
CA ALA A 68 -5.41 -4.94 -1.84
C ALA A 68 -4.62 -3.65 -1.58
N LEU A 69 -4.06 -3.02 -2.61
CA LEU A 69 -3.38 -1.73 -2.52
C LEU A 69 -4.35 -0.63 -2.06
N HIS A 70 -5.55 -0.54 -2.65
CA HIS A 70 -6.58 0.42 -2.20
C HIS A 70 -6.99 0.18 -0.74
N LYS A 71 -7.19 -1.07 -0.34
CA LYS A 71 -7.51 -1.42 1.06
C LYS A 71 -6.38 -1.05 2.01
N LEU A 72 -5.13 -1.21 1.61
CA LEU A 72 -3.97 -0.80 2.40
C LEU A 72 -3.92 0.73 2.55
N ALA A 73 -4.06 1.47 1.45
CA ALA A 73 -4.09 2.94 1.46
C ALA A 73 -5.22 3.49 2.36
N CYS A 74 -6.45 2.97 2.22
CA CYS A 74 -7.59 3.38 3.04
C CYS A 74 -7.39 3.13 4.54
N ARG A 75 -6.70 2.05 4.93
CA ARG A 75 -6.41 1.77 6.34
C ARG A 75 -5.48 2.81 6.94
N ILE A 76 -4.45 3.20 6.20
CA ILE A 76 -3.45 4.18 6.64
C ILE A 76 -4.09 5.57 6.78
N THR A 77 -4.85 6.02 5.77
CA THR A 77 -5.47 7.35 5.79
C THR A 77 -6.52 7.51 6.90
N ARG A 78 -7.28 6.45 7.19
CA ARG A 78 -8.24 6.43 8.32
C ARG A 78 -7.56 6.42 9.69
N SER A 79 -6.39 5.78 9.82
CA SER A 79 -5.62 5.80 11.07
C SER A 79 -4.93 7.15 11.32
N ALA A 80 -4.60 7.89 10.27
CA ALA A 80 -3.98 9.21 10.36
C ALA A 80 -4.98 10.35 10.70
N THR A 81 -6.28 10.13 10.52
CA THR A 81 -7.34 11.13 10.79
C THR A 81 -7.87 11.14 12.23
N LEU A 82 -7.46 10.20 13.10
CA LEU A 82 -7.75 10.34 14.53
C LEU A 82 -6.80 11.38 15.16
N PRO A 83 -7.32 12.44 15.80
CA PRO A 83 -6.47 13.39 16.52
C PRO A 83 -5.74 12.66 17.65
N ARG A 84 -4.40 12.76 17.69
CA ARG A 84 -3.55 12.15 18.70
C ARG A 84 -3.71 12.74 20.11
N ASN A 85 -4.55 13.75 20.32
CA ASN A 85 -4.75 14.39 21.62
C ASN A 85 -6.18 14.21 22.15
N SER A 86 -6.39 13.12 22.89
CA SER A 86 -7.39 13.05 23.96
C SER A 86 -6.84 12.41 25.24
N ARG A 87 -5.51 12.39 25.39
CA ARG A 87 -4.85 12.15 26.67
C ARG A 87 -4.17 13.43 27.10
N LEU A 88 -4.81 14.12 28.05
CA LEU A 88 -4.26 15.01 29.10
C LEU A 88 -5.23 16.16 29.35
N THR A 89 -6.11 15.98 30.33
CA THR A 89 -6.36 17.00 31.36
C THR A 89 -6.57 16.27 32.70
N PRO A 90 -6.03 16.80 33.81
CA PRO A 90 -6.01 16.16 35.12
C PRO A 90 -7.41 15.98 35.73
#